data_AF-A0A6J4MZ43-F1
#
_entry.id   AF-A0A6J4MZ43-F1
#
_cell.length_a   1.000
_cell.length_b   1.000
_cell.length_c   1.000
_cell.angle_alpha   90.00
_cell.angle_beta   90.00
_cell.angle_gamma   90.00
#
_symmetry.space_group_name_H-M   'P 1'
#
loop_
_entity.id
_entity.type
_entity.pdbx_description
1 polymer ?
#
loop_
_entity_poly.entity_id
_entity_poly.type
_entity_poly.pdbx_seq_one_letter_code
_entity_poly.pdbx_strand_id
1 'polypeptide(L)'
;AIGADGVGTVIASAVGGSPTTTYAENIGVMAATRVYSTAAYFVAAAVAIIFGFSPKFGAVVSAVPGGVLGGITVVLYGMIGLLGAKIWTENRVRFSNPVNLVPIAAGIIIAIGDTTLRVTDDFQLSGIALGTIVVLVAYHVARLVAPADLKDEDVNLIIVDRPGVQEERTDDSGGRGDRTP
;
A
#
# COMPACT_ATOMS: atom_id res chain seq x y z
N ALA A 1 -18.43 -2.68 -10.74
CA ALA A 1 -17.63 -2.98 -9.53
C ALA A 1 -17.94 -1.95 -8.45
N ILE A 2 -17.41 -0.73 -8.54
CA ILE A 2 -17.55 0.31 -7.50
C ILE A 2 -19.00 0.61 -7.09
N GLY A 3 -19.94 0.68 -8.04
CA GLY A 3 -21.36 0.88 -7.71
C GLY A 3 -21.98 -0.28 -6.92
N ALA A 4 -21.56 -1.52 -7.18
CA ALA A 4 -22.03 -2.71 -6.45
C ALA A 4 -21.39 -2.79 -5.06
N ASP A 5 -20.10 -2.47 -4.92
CA ASP A 5 -19.41 -2.40 -3.63
C ASP A 5 -20.02 -1.31 -2.73
N GLY A 6 -20.37 -0.16 -3.32
CA GLY A 6 -21.04 0.94 -2.64
C GLY A 6 -22.44 0.57 -2.16
N VAL A 7 -23.27 -0.02 -3.03
CA VAL A 7 -24.62 -0.48 -2.65
C VAL A 7 -24.55 -1.59 -1.59
N GLY A 8 -23.62 -2.54 -1.74
CA GLY A 8 -23.39 -3.61 -0.76
C GLY A 8 -22.98 -3.06 0.60
N THR A 9 -22.07 -2.08 0.62
CA THR A 9 -21.64 -1.39 1.83
C THR A 9 -22.79 -0.63 2.51
N VAL A 10 -23.64 0.06 1.74
CA VAL A 10 -24.80 0.77 2.29
C VAL A 10 -25.78 -0.21 2.93
N ILE A 11 -26.10 -1.32 2.26
CA ILE A 11 -26.99 -2.34 2.81
C ILE A 11 -26.39 -2.98 4.05
N ALA A 12 -25.11 -3.38 4.01
CA ALA A 12 -24.40 -3.99 5.13
C ALA A 12 -24.36 -3.05 6.34
N SER A 13 -23.99 -1.78 6.13
CA SER A 13 -23.93 -0.78 7.21
C SER A 13 -25.32 -0.46 7.76
N ALA A 14 -26.35 -0.43 6.91
CA ALA A 14 -27.74 -0.19 7.34
C ALA A 14 -28.27 -1.31 8.26
N VAL A 15 -27.83 -2.56 8.08
CA VAL A 15 -28.18 -3.68 8.97
C VAL A 15 -27.21 -3.84 10.15
N GLY A 16 -26.30 -2.87 10.36
CA GLY A 16 -25.33 -2.87 11.47
C GLY A 16 -24.04 -3.66 11.21
N GLY A 17 -23.80 -4.08 9.97
CA GLY A 17 -22.54 -4.68 9.53
C GLY A 17 -21.45 -3.65 9.27
N SER A 18 -20.20 -4.13 9.16
CA SER A 18 -19.06 -3.28 8.76
C SER A 18 -19.07 -3.01 7.24
N PRO A 19 -18.52 -1.88 6.78
CA PRO A 19 -18.26 -1.66 5.35
C PRO A 19 -17.48 -2.83 4.72
N THR A 20 -17.86 -3.20 3.50
CA THR A 20 -17.30 -4.36 2.80
C THR A 20 -16.60 -3.92 1.53
N THR A 21 -15.49 -4.57 1.19
CA THR A 21 -14.78 -4.35 -0.07
C THR A 21 -14.35 -5.68 -0.69
N THR A 22 -13.98 -5.66 -1.96
CA THR A 22 -13.43 -6.84 -2.64
C THR A 22 -12.06 -7.18 -2.07
N TYR A 23 -11.94 -8.34 -1.42
CA TYR A 23 -10.67 -8.85 -0.92
C TYR A 23 -9.81 -9.38 -2.07
N ALA A 24 -8.56 -8.91 -2.14
CA ALA A 24 -7.60 -9.31 -3.18
C ALA A 24 -7.23 -10.80 -3.12
N GLU A 25 -7.32 -11.43 -1.94
CA GLU A 25 -7.09 -12.86 -1.74
C GLU A 25 -8.08 -13.71 -2.55
N ASN A 26 -9.34 -13.27 -2.65
CA ASN A 26 -10.37 -13.95 -3.44
C ASN A 26 -10.03 -13.93 -4.93
N ILE A 27 -9.41 -12.85 -5.42
CA ILE A 27 -8.94 -12.74 -6.80
C ILE A 27 -7.76 -13.70 -7.04
N GLY A 28 -6.85 -13.83 -6.08
CA GLY A 28 -5.74 -14.78 -6.13
C GLY A 28 -6.21 -16.24 -6.22
N VAL A 29 -7.21 -16.62 -5.42
CA VAL A 29 -7.80 -17.97 -5.47
C VAL A 29 -8.50 -18.24 -6.81
N MET A 30 -9.22 -17.26 -7.36
CA MET A 30 -9.82 -17.38 -8.70
C MET A 30 -8.75 -17.56 -9.78
N ALA A 31 -7.64 -16.83 -9.71
CA ALA A 31 -6.54 -16.96 -10.65
C ALA A 31 -5.89 -18.35 -10.61
N ALA A 32 -5.75 -18.93 -9.41
CA ALA A 32 -5.18 -20.26 -9.22
C ALA A 32 -6.13 -21.39 -9.66
N THR A 33 -7.42 -21.29 -9.30
CA THR A 33 -8.43 -22.34 -9.60
C THR A 33 -9.01 -22.24 -11.02
N ARG A 34 -8.83 -21.10 -11.69
CA ARG A 34 -9.46 -20.74 -12.98
C ARG A 34 -10.99 -20.82 -12.98
N VAL A 35 -11.61 -20.78 -11.80
CA VAL A 35 -13.06 -20.78 -11.66
C VAL A 35 -13.53 -19.34 -11.47
N TYR A 36 -13.96 -18.71 -12.57
CA TYR A 36 -14.52 -17.34 -12.57
C TYR A 36 -16.06 -17.34 -12.57
N SER A 37 -16.67 -18.41 -12.07
CA SER A 37 -18.13 -18.59 -12.13
C SER A 37 -18.85 -17.73 -11.09
N THR A 38 -19.81 -16.92 -11.55
CA THR A 38 -20.71 -16.15 -10.68
C THR A 38 -21.56 -17.06 -9.78
N ALA A 39 -21.87 -18.28 -10.23
CA ALA A 39 -22.63 -19.25 -9.44
C ALA A 39 -21.89 -19.69 -8.17
N ALA A 40 -20.55 -19.80 -8.22
CA ALA A 40 -19.75 -20.15 -7.05
C ALA A 40 -19.90 -19.10 -5.93
N TYR A 41 -19.98 -17.81 -6.30
CA TYR A 41 -20.21 -16.72 -5.35
C TYR A 41 -21.60 -16.78 -4.71
N PHE A 42 -22.65 -17.12 -5.46
CA PHE A 42 -24.00 -17.31 -4.90
C PHE A 42 -24.04 -18.46 -3.89
N VAL A 43 -23.38 -19.58 -4.20
CA VAL A 43 -23.30 -20.73 -3.28
C VAL A 43 -22.52 -20.35 -2.02
N ALA A 44 -21.38 -19.67 -2.15
CA ALA A 44 -20.58 -19.20 -1.02
C ALA A 44 -21.38 -18.24 -0.12
N ALA A 45 -22.13 -17.29 -0.72
CA ALA A 45 -22.99 -16.38 0.02
C ALA A 45 -24.11 -17.11 0.77
N ALA A 46 -24.77 -18.09 0.12
CA ALA A 46 -25.83 -18.88 0.75
C ALA A 46 -25.30 -19.70 1.94
N VAL A 47 -24.14 -20.34 1.79
CA VAL A 47 -23.49 -21.09 2.87
C VAL A 47 -23.11 -20.16 4.03
N ALA A 48 -22.57 -18.97 3.73
CA ALA A 48 -22.24 -17.98 4.74
C ALA A 48 -23.46 -17.51 5.52
N ILE A 49 -24.60 -17.28 4.85
CA ILE A 49 -25.87 -16.93 5.50
C ILE A 49 -26.33 -18.05 6.44
N ILE A 50 -26.33 -19.31 5.96
CA ILE A 50 -26.76 -20.47 6.74
C ILE A 50 -25.88 -20.65 7.99
N PHE A 51 -24.56 -20.50 7.85
CA PHE A 51 -23.63 -20.56 8.98
C PHE A 51 -23.74 -19.36 9.92
N GLY A 52 -24.04 -18.17 9.39
CA GLY A 52 -24.30 -16.98 10.18
C GLY A 52 -25.49 -17.12 11.13
N PHE A 53 -26.53 -17.86 10.71
CA PHE A 53 -27.68 -18.19 11.56
C PHE A 53 -27.47 -19.41 12.46
N SER A 54 -26.34 -20.13 12.35
CA SER A 54 -26.07 -21.33 13.15
C SER A 54 -25.36 -20.98 14.47
N PRO A 55 -26.02 -21.12 15.64
CA PRO A 55 -25.41 -20.78 16.93
C PRO A 55 -24.20 -21.67 17.26
N LYS A 56 -24.20 -22.91 16.76
CA LYS A 56 -23.10 -23.87 16.94
C LYS A 56 -21.82 -23.42 16.24
N PHE A 57 -21.96 -22.85 15.04
CA PHE A 57 -20.80 -22.33 14.31
C PHE A 57 -20.22 -21.10 15.01
N GLY A 58 -21.09 -20.18 15.47
CA GLY A 58 -20.66 -19.04 16.28
C GLY A 58 -19.90 -19.45 17.55
N ALA A 59 -20.36 -20.49 18.24
CA ALA A 59 -19.67 -21.03 19.41
C ALA A 59 -18.26 -21.56 19.08
N VAL A 60 -18.09 -22.27 17.97
CA VAL A 60 -16.78 -22.75 17.52
C VAL A 60 -15.84 -21.60 17.18
N VAL A 61 -16.34 -20.57 16.49
CA VAL A 61 -15.54 -19.37 16.17
C VAL A 61 -15.12 -18.63 17.44
N SER A 62 -16.01 -18.52 18.44
CA SER A 62 -15.69 -17.91 19.72
C SER A 62 -14.70 -18.71 20.58
N ALA A 63 -14.57 -20.01 20.32
CA ALA A 63 -13.62 -20.89 21.01
C ALA A 63 -12.21 -20.83 20.41
N VAL A 64 -11.99 -20.10 19.30
CA VAL A 64 -10.67 -19.95 18.68
C VAL A 64 -9.74 -19.16 19.61
N PRO A 65 -8.53 -19.67 19.93
CA PRO A 65 -7.59 -18.97 20.79
C PRO A 65 -7.17 -17.62 20.21
N GLY A 66 -7.04 -16.60 21.07
CA GLY A 66 -6.64 -15.25 20.66
C GLY A 66 -5.32 -15.19 19.89
N GLY A 67 -4.37 -16.08 20.18
CA GLY A 67 -3.11 -16.18 19.43
C GLY A 67 -3.28 -16.53 17.95
N VAL A 68 -4.29 -17.33 17.61
CA VAL A 68 -4.59 -17.69 16.21
C VAL A 68 -5.22 -16.51 15.47
N LEU A 69 -6.16 -15.81 16.12
CA LEU A 69 -6.77 -14.60 15.56
C LEU A 69 -5.73 -13.49 15.35
N GLY A 70 -4.79 -13.34 16.30
CA GLY A 70 -3.65 -12.43 16.16
C GLY A 70 -2.75 -12.81 14.98
N GLY A 71 -2.42 -14.10 14.81
CA GLY A 71 -1.61 -14.55 13.68
C GLY A 71 -2.29 -14.27 12.32
N ILE A 72 -3.58 -14.58 12.20
CA ILE A 72 -4.34 -14.33 10.96
C ILE A 72 -4.41 -12.84 10.65
N THR A 73 -4.68 -11.99 11.63
CA THR A 73 -4.76 -10.52 11.42
C THR A 73 -3.41 -9.92 10.97
N VAL A 74 -2.29 -10.37 11.54
CA VAL A 74 -0.94 -9.94 11.09
C VAL A 74 -0.69 -10.34 9.63
N VAL A 75 -1.03 -11.57 9.25
CA VAL A 75 -0.88 -12.04 7.87
C VAL A 75 -1.76 -11.24 6.91
N LEU A 76 -3.04 -11.02 7.26
CA LEU A 76 -3.98 -10.24 6.46
C LEU A 76 -3.50 -8.80 6.28
N TYR A 77 -3.14 -8.09 7.35
CA TYR A 77 -2.65 -6.72 7.26
C TYR A 77 -1.32 -6.61 6.51
N GLY A 78 -0.42 -7.59 6.68
CA GLY A 78 0.82 -7.67 5.90
C GLY A 78 0.56 -7.83 4.41
N MET A 79 -0.39 -8.70 4.02
CA MET A 79 -0.78 -8.87 2.62
C MET A 79 -1.40 -7.61 2.03
N ILE A 80 -2.28 -6.92 2.77
CA ILE A 80 -2.87 -5.65 2.32
C ILE A 80 -1.76 -4.60 2.05
N GLY A 81 -0.79 -4.48 2.96
CA GLY A 81 0.35 -3.57 2.76
C GLY A 81 1.19 -3.92 1.53
N LEU A 82 1.50 -5.21 1.33
CA LEU A 82 2.28 -5.67 0.19
C LEU A 82 1.53 -5.48 -1.15
N LEU A 83 0.21 -5.66 -1.15
CA LEU A 83 -0.63 -5.37 -2.32
C LEU A 83 -0.57 -3.89 -2.70
N GLY A 84 -0.55 -2.97 -1.73
CA GLY A 84 -0.31 -1.55 -1.98
C GLY A 84 1.02 -1.31 -2.70
N ALA A 85 2.12 -1.90 -2.20
CA ALA A 85 3.44 -1.79 -2.83
C ALA A 85 3.50 -2.45 -4.23
N LYS A 86 2.78 -3.57 -4.41
CA LYS A 86 2.65 -4.25 -5.70
C LYS A 86 1.97 -3.36 -6.73
N ILE A 87 0.89 -2.65 -6.36
CA ILE A 87 0.19 -1.71 -7.24
C ILE A 87 1.14 -0.61 -7.75
N TRP A 88 1.99 -0.06 -6.90
CA TRP A 88 2.98 0.94 -7.32
C TRP A 88 4.02 0.37 -8.27
N THR A 89 4.50 -0.84 -8.00
CA THR A 89 5.48 -1.52 -8.86
C THR A 89 4.88 -1.86 -10.23
N GLU A 90 3.65 -2.38 -10.27
CA GLU A 90 2.95 -2.75 -11.51
C GLU A 90 2.62 -1.52 -12.36
N ASN A 91 2.27 -0.40 -11.73
CA ASN A 91 2.05 0.88 -12.40
C ASN A 91 3.35 1.65 -12.70
N ARG A 92 4.53 1.05 -12.43
CA ARG A 92 5.85 1.65 -12.66
C ARG A 92 6.03 3.04 -12.01
N VAL A 93 5.52 3.21 -10.80
CA VAL A 93 5.69 4.45 -10.03
C VAL A 93 7.18 4.68 -9.78
N ARG A 94 7.69 5.81 -10.30
CA ARG A 94 9.08 6.20 -10.09
C ARG A 94 9.27 6.80 -8.70
N PHE A 95 9.86 6.03 -7.80
CA PHE A 95 10.29 6.49 -6.48
C PHE A 95 11.57 7.35 -6.52
N SER A 96 12.30 7.38 -7.63
CA SER A 96 13.44 8.30 -7.78
C SER A 96 13.01 9.77 -7.94
N ASN A 97 11.75 10.01 -8.33
CA ASN A 97 11.22 11.36 -8.47
C ASN A 97 10.74 11.87 -7.09
N PRO A 98 11.30 12.97 -6.55
CA PRO A 98 10.88 13.52 -5.26
C PRO A 98 9.40 13.93 -5.22
N VAL A 99 8.79 14.26 -6.37
CA VAL A 99 7.35 14.56 -6.48
C VAL A 99 6.48 13.37 -6.08
N ASN A 100 6.95 12.14 -6.30
CA ASN A 100 6.24 10.92 -5.90
C ASN A 100 6.71 10.43 -4.52
N LEU A 101 8.03 10.44 -4.27
CA LEU A 101 8.62 9.86 -3.07
C LEU A 101 8.20 10.61 -1.79
N VAL A 102 8.23 11.94 -1.80
CA VAL A 102 7.97 12.74 -0.59
C VAL A 102 6.53 12.60 -0.10
N PRO A 103 5.49 12.74 -0.95
CA PRO A 103 4.10 12.54 -0.53
C PRO A 103 3.84 11.12 -0.03
N ILE A 104 4.36 10.10 -0.73
CA ILE A 104 4.17 8.69 -0.35
C ILE A 104 4.81 8.41 1.01
N ALA A 105 6.07 8.84 1.21
CA ALA A 105 6.77 8.65 2.48
C ALA A 105 6.04 9.34 3.65
N ALA A 106 5.61 10.58 3.47
CA ALA A 106 4.87 11.33 4.49
C ALA A 106 3.56 10.63 4.87
N GLY A 107 2.78 10.19 3.87
CA GLY A 107 1.52 9.48 4.12
C GLY A 107 1.68 8.17 4.85
N ILE A 108 2.66 7.36 4.46
CA ILE A 108 2.90 6.06 5.08
C ILE A 108 3.26 6.24 6.56
N ILE A 109 4.15 7.19 6.88
CA ILE A 109 4.54 7.45 8.28
C ILE A 109 3.36 7.97 9.10
N ILE A 110 2.55 8.88 8.56
CA ILE A 110 1.35 9.39 9.24
C ILE A 110 0.32 8.28 9.46
N ALA A 111 0.14 7.39 8.47
CA ALA A 111 -0.80 6.28 8.55
C ALA A 111 -0.37 5.20 9.54
N ILE A 112 0.90 4.78 9.51
CA ILE A 112 1.44 3.75 10.40
C ILE A 112 1.64 4.28 11.82
N GLY A 113 2.05 5.54 11.96
CA GLY A 113 2.27 6.20 13.25
C GLY A 113 0.98 6.58 14.00
N ASP A 114 -0.20 6.28 13.42
CA ASP A 114 -1.51 6.66 13.94
C ASP A 114 -1.61 8.14 14.35
N THR A 115 -1.00 9.00 13.53
CA THR A 115 -0.99 10.44 13.81
C THR A 115 -2.41 10.97 13.78
N THR A 116 -2.83 11.55 14.90
CA THR A 116 -4.16 12.14 15.06
C THR A 116 -4.10 13.65 14.95
N LEU A 117 -4.96 14.21 14.10
CA LEU A 117 -5.16 15.65 14.00
C LEU A 117 -6.58 15.97 14.48
N ARG A 118 -6.65 16.63 15.64
CA ARG A 118 -7.90 17.11 16.22
C ARG A 118 -8.23 18.47 15.62
N VAL A 119 -9.28 18.55 14.82
CA VAL A 119 -9.73 19.82 14.22
C VAL A 119 -10.69 20.53 15.19
N THR A 120 -11.53 19.75 15.88
CA THR A 120 -12.48 20.19 16.91
C THR A 120 -12.50 19.13 18.03
N ASP A 121 -13.07 19.44 19.20
CA ASP A 121 -13.22 18.48 20.30
C ASP A 121 -13.95 17.19 19.87
N ASP A 122 -14.90 17.28 18.94
CA ASP A 122 -15.69 16.16 18.42
C ASP A 122 -15.16 15.58 17.09
N PHE A 123 -14.17 16.19 16.44
CA PHE A 123 -13.71 15.78 15.11
C PHE A 123 -12.20 15.55 15.06
N GLN A 124 -11.83 14.29 14.82
CA GLN A 124 -10.44 13.85 14.76
C GLN A 124 -10.20 13.04 13.49
N LEU A 125 -9.13 13.35 12.78
CA LEU A 125 -8.63 12.57 11.65
C LEU A 125 -7.44 11.75 12.14
N SER A 126 -7.56 10.43 12.14
CA SER A 126 -6.52 9.51 12.63
C SER A 126 -5.85 8.74 11.50
N GLY A 127 -4.57 8.46 11.69
CA GLY A 127 -3.81 7.43 10.98
C GLY A 127 -4.06 7.43 9.48
N ILE A 128 -4.72 6.38 8.99
CA ILE A 128 -4.92 6.12 7.55
C ILE A 128 -5.74 7.23 6.88
N ALA A 129 -6.74 7.80 7.56
CA ALA A 129 -7.57 8.87 7.00
C ALA A 129 -6.74 10.13 6.76
N LEU A 130 -5.98 10.57 7.76
CA LEU A 130 -5.09 11.72 7.67
C LEU A 130 -3.97 11.47 6.65
N GLY A 131 -3.32 10.30 6.71
CA GLY A 131 -2.23 9.92 5.80
C GLY A 131 -2.67 9.92 4.33
N THR A 132 -3.88 9.46 4.04
CA THR A 132 -4.44 9.47 2.67
C THR A 132 -4.65 10.91 2.18
N ILE A 133 -5.22 11.78 3.02
CA ILE A 133 -5.42 13.20 2.68
C ILE A 133 -4.06 13.86 2.40
N VAL A 134 -3.07 13.64 3.27
CA VAL A 134 -1.74 14.22 3.12
C VAL A 134 -1.07 13.77 1.84
N VAL A 135 -1.13 12.47 1.48
CA VAL A 135 -0.55 11.97 0.22
C VAL A 135 -1.19 12.65 -0.98
N LEU A 136 -2.52 12.70 -1.01
CA LEU A 136 -3.24 13.28 -2.14
C LEU A 136 -2.92 14.77 -2.27
N VAL A 137 -3.00 15.54 -1.18
CA VAL A 137 -2.75 16.98 -1.21
C VAL A 137 -1.27 17.26 -1.54
N ALA A 138 -0.34 16.61 -0.86
CA ALA A 138 1.09 16.81 -1.09
C ALA A 138 1.51 16.40 -2.50
N TYR A 139 0.95 15.33 -3.07
CA TYR A 139 1.20 14.94 -4.46
C TYR A 139 0.72 16.00 -5.45
N HIS A 140 -0.51 16.50 -5.30
CA HIS A 140 -1.04 17.53 -6.19
C HIS A 140 -0.27 18.85 -6.05
N VAL A 141 0.07 19.26 -4.83
CA VAL A 141 0.88 20.47 -4.58
C VAL A 141 2.29 20.32 -5.15
N ALA A 142 2.96 19.20 -4.89
CA ALA A 142 4.28 18.92 -5.45
C ALA A 142 4.24 18.92 -6.98
N ARG A 143 3.21 18.33 -7.59
CA ARG A 143 3.02 18.35 -9.04
C ARG A 143 2.71 19.75 -9.59
N LEU A 144 2.05 20.63 -8.85
CA LEU A 144 1.83 22.01 -9.28
C LEU A 144 3.13 22.83 -9.26
N VAL A 145 3.88 22.74 -8.16
CA VAL A 145 5.10 23.53 -7.90
C VAL A 145 6.32 22.98 -8.64
N ALA A 146 6.36 21.69 -8.97
CA ALA A 146 7.52 21.07 -9.60
C ALA A 146 7.92 21.76 -10.93
N PRO A 147 9.22 21.97 -11.18
CA PRO A 147 9.70 22.42 -12.48
C PRO A 147 9.44 21.34 -13.56
N ALA A 148 9.37 21.77 -14.83
CA ALA A 148 8.87 20.95 -15.95
C ALA A 148 9.69 19.66 -16.18
N ASP A 149 10.98 19.68 -15.84
CA ASP A 149 11.93 18.57 -15.88
C ASP A 149 11.61 17.42 -14.92
N LEU A 150 10.92 17.70 -13.80
CA LEU A 150 10.45 16.68 -12.86
C LEU A 150 9.00 16.24 -13.14
N LYS A 151 8.29 16.99 -13.98
CA LYS A 151 6.93 16.65 -14.43
C LYS A 151 6.95 15.67 -15.60
N ASP A 152 7.99 15.74 -16.43
CA ASP A 152 8.21 14.80 -17.52
C ASP A 152 8.74 13.48 -16.99
N GLU A 153 7.84 12.52 -17.03
CA GLU A 153 8.08 11.16 -16.58
C GLU A 153 9.18 10.47 -17.42
N ASP A 154 9.36 10.80 -18.69
CA ASP A 154 10.32 10.12 -19.59
C ASP A 154 11.77 10.66 -19.54
N VAL A 155 12.02 11.86 -18.99
CA VAL A 155 13.31 12.56 -19.17
C VAL A 155 14.39 12.12 -18.17
N ASN A 156 14.00 11.59 -17.00
CA ASN A 156 14.96 11.24 -15.94
C ASN A 156 15.65 9.87 -16.11
N LEU A 157 15.28 9.06 -17.11
CA LEU A 157 16.01 7.82 -17.44
C LEU A 157 17.37 8.13 -18.09
N ILE A 158 17.53 9.31 -18.70
CA ILE A 158 18.74 9.69 -19.45
C ILE A 158 19.78 10.40 -18.58
N ILE A 159 19.40 10.90 -17.39
CA ILE A 159 20.29 11.75 -16.57
C ILE A 159 21.00 10.96 -15.43
N VAL A 160 20.59 9.73 -15.14
CA VAL A 160 21.19 8.91 -14.06
C VAL A 160 22.34 8.00 -14.53
N ASP A 161 22.69 8.01 -15.82
CA ASP A 161 23.96 7.43 -16.30
C ASP A 161 24.92 8.57 -16.70
N ARG A 162 25.54 9.21 -15.70
CA ARG A 162 26.83 9.85 -15.90
C ARG A 162 27.91 8.90 -15.38
N PRO A 163 28.61 8.13 -16.24
CA PRO A 163 29.84 7.49 -15.83
C PRO A 163 30.88 8.60 -15.65
N GLY A 164 31.35 8.84 -14.41
CA GLY A 164 32.43 9.81 -14.20
C GLY A 164 32.60 10.47 -12.83
N VAL A 165 32.22 9.84 -11.70
CA VAL A 165 32.56 10.36 -10.35
C VAL A 165 33.37 9.34 -9.55
N GLN A 166 34.33 8.69 -10.21
CA GLN A 166 35.50 8.04 -9.59
C GLN A 166 36.71 8.24 -10.51
N GLU A 167 37.05 9.51 -10.78
CA GLU A 167 38.34 9.85 -11.36
C GLU A 167 38.90 11.10 -10.66
N GLU A 168 39.40 10.87 -9.45
CA GLU A 168 40.38 11.72 -8.75
C GLU A 168 41.28 10.72 -8.02
N ARG A 169 42.61 10.78 -8.04
CA ARG A 169 43.56 11.75 -8.58
C ARG A 169 44.90 11.00 -8.46
N THR A 170 45.64 10.91 -9.54
CA THR A 170 47.06 10.59 -9.51
C THR A 170 47.75 11.51 -8.52
N ASP A 171 48.42 10.95 -7.51
CA ASP A 171 49.49 11.63 -6.78
C ASP A 171 50.79 10.89 -7.08
N ASP A 172 51.39 11.28 -8.20
CA ASP A 172 52.79 11.09 -8.53
C ASP A 172 53.59 12.12 -7.72
N SER A 173 54.23 11.67 -6.66
CA SER A 173 55.30 12.42 -6.00
C SER A 173 56.57 11.56 -6.00
N GLY A 174 57.35 11.73 -7.07
CA GLY A 174 58.67 11.14 -7.24
C GLY A 174 59.69 11.57 -6.18
N GLY A 175 60.63 10.66 -5.88
CA GLY A 175 61.67 10.89 -4.87
C GLY A 175 62.77 9.83 -4.83
N ARG A 176 63.50 9.68 -5.94
CA ARG A 176 64.95 9.39 -6.06
C ARG A 176 65.67 8.70 -4.86
N GLY A 177 66.17 7.48 -5.08
CA GLY A 177 67.09 6.78 -4.17
C GLY A 177 67.89 5.69 -4.89
N ASP A 178 68.97 6.12 -5.54
CA ASP A 178 70.06 5.35 -6.14
C ASP A 178 70.74 4.38 -5.14
N ARG A 179 71.05 3.14 -5.57
CA ARG A 179 72.42 2.56 -5.64
C ARG A 179 72.42 1.02 -5.74
N THR A 180 73.18 0.56 -6.73
CA THR A 180 73.74 -0.79 -6.94
C THR A 180 74.81 -1.12 -5.86
N PRO A 181 75.49 -2.30 -5.86
CA PRO A 181 76.26 -2.89 -6.98
C PRO A 181 75.60 -4.08 -7.66
#